data_AF-A0A661AGU3-F1
#
_entry.id   AF-A0A661AGU3-F1
#
_cell.length_a   1.000
_cell.length_b   1.000
_cell.length_c   1.000
_cell.angle_alpha   90.00
_cell.angle_beta   90.00
_cell.angle_gamma   90.00
#
_symmetry.space_group_name_H-M   'P 1'
#
loop_
_entity.id
_entity.type
_entity.pdbx_description
1 polymer ?
#
loop_
_entity_poly.entity_id
_entity_poly.type
_entity_poly.pdbx_seq_one_letter_code
_entity_poly.pdbx_strand_id
1 'polypeptide(L)'
;MKRDELPRVFLSILFTGIAFGFIEAVCVVYLRELFYPGIHSLFPLKPMSPHIYRTEVYREIATIVFLSGASFAISRKLREVPFIFILLFGIWDITYYLFLKLLINWPS
;
A
#
# COMPACT_ATOMS: atom_id res chain seq x y z
N MET A 1 -6.33 18.91 16.59
CA MET A 1 -7.38 19.07 15.56
C MET A 1 -8.66 19.66 16.15
N LYS A 2 -9.33 20.59 15.47
CA LYS A 2 -10.69 21.06 15.87
C LYS A 2 -11.74 20.03 15.42
N ARG A 3 -12.90 19.97 16.09
CA ARG A 3 -13.90 18.90 15.91
C ARG A 3 -14.55 18.87 14.52
N ASP A 4 -14.65 20.02 13.88
CA ASP A 4 -15.16 20.25 12.52
C ASP A 4 -14.24 19.72 11.41
N GLU A 5 -12.94 19.58 11.69
CA GLU A 5 -11.97 19.08 10.70
C GLU A 5 -11.80 17.55 10.72
N LEU A 6 -12.29 16.88 11.76
CA LEU A 6 -12.20 15.43 11.93
C LEU A 6 -12.74 14.65 10.72
N PRO A 7 -13.93 14.94 10.18
CA PRO A 7 -14.47 14.21 9.03
C PRO A 7 -13.58 14.35 7.79
N ARG A 8 -13.05 15.56 7.55
CA ARG A 8 -12.16 15.82 6.40
C ARG A 8 -10.87 15.01 6.51
N VAL A 9 -10.23 15.03 7.67
CA VAL A 9 -8.98 14.27 7.89
C VAL A 9 -9.22 12.77 7.74
N PHE A 10 -10.28 12.26 8.34
CA PHE A 10 -10.62 10.84 8.22
C PHE A 10 -10.90 10.43 6.78
N LEU A 11 -11.69 11.21 6.03
CA LEU A 11 -11.94 10.96 4.61
C LEU A 11 -10.65 11.02 3.77
N SER A 12 -9.76 11.98 4.03
CA SER A 12 -8.47 12.06 3.34
C SER A 12 -7.63 10.79 3.55
N ILE A 13 -7.58 10.27 4.78
CA ILE A 13 -6.86 9.03 5.10
C ILE A 13 -7.50 7.85 4.36
N LEU A 14 -8.82 7.74 4.44
CA LEU A 14 -9.56 6.64 3.81
C LEU A 14 -9.36 6.60 2.30
N PHE A 15 -9.57 7.73 1.60
CA PHE A 15 -9.41 7.79 0.15
C PHE A 15 -7.97 7.55 -0.28
N THR A 16 -7.00 8.16 0.42
CA THR A 16 -5.58 7.99 0.09
C THR A 16 -5.14 6.54 0.28
N GLY A 17 -5.48 5.94 1.43
CA GLY A 17 -5.11 4.56 1.74
C GLY A 17 -5.75 3.56 0.78
N ILE A 18 -7.05 3.71 0.49
CA ILE A 18 -7.77 2.80 -0.43
C ILE A 18 -7.22 2.91 -1.86
N ALA A 19 -7.09 4.13 -2.38
CA ALA A 19 -6.62 4.33 -3.75
C ALA A 19 -5.19 3.83 -3.93
N PHE A 20 -4.30 4.13 -2.98
CA PHE A 20 -2.91 3.69 -3.06
C PHE A 20 -2.77 2.17 -2.85
N GLY A 21 -3.56 1.59 -1.94
CA GLY A 21 -3.63 0.13 -1.77
C GLY A 21 -4.07 -0.59 -3.04
N PHE A 22 -5.01 -0.02 -3.80
CA PHE A 22 -5.39 -0.56 -5.11
C PHE A 22 -4.26 -0.49 -6.14
N ILE A 23 -3.62 0.68 -6.26
CA ILE A 23 -2.51 0.88 -7.21
C ILE A 23 -1.40 -0.14 -6.94
N GLU A 24 -1.06 -0.35 -5.68
CA GLU A 24 -0.03 -1.32 -5.31
C GLU A 24 -0.44 -2.76 -5.61
N ALA A 25 -1.69 -3.13 -5.31
CA ALA A 25 -2.22 -4.45 -5.66
C ALA A 25 -2.13 -4.70 -7.17
N VAL A 26 -2.49 -3.70 -7.99
CA VAL A 26 -2.38 -3.78 -9.46
C VAL A 26 -0.92 -3.95 -9.92
N CYS A 27 0.02 -3.18 -9.35
CA CYS A 27 1.45 -3.35 -9.64
C CYS A 27 1.92 -4.78 -9.33
N VAL A 28 1.54 -5.34 -8.17
CA VAL A 28 1.89 -6.70 -7.77
C VAL A 28 1.26 -7.74 -8.71
N VAL A 29 0.01 -7.56 -9.13
CA VAL A 29 -0.65 -8.43 -10.11
C VAL A 29 0.12 -8.43 -11.43
N TYR A 30 0.48 -7.26 -11.95
CA TYR A 30 1.27 -7.18 -13.19
C TYR A 30 2.65 -7.82 -13.07
N LEU A 31 3.35 -7.61 -11.96
CA LEU A 31 4.64 -8.24 -11.71
C LEU A 31 4.52 -9.77 -11.64
N ARG A 32 3.48 -10.29 -10.98
CA ARG A 32 3.23 -11.73 -10.90
C ARG A 32 2.93 -12.33 -12.27
N GLU A 33 2.07 -11.70 -13.07
CA GLU A 33 1.73 -12.23 -14.38
C GLU A 33 2.90 -12.17 -15.38
N LEU A 34 3.71 -11.11 -15.33
CA LEU A 34 4.85 -10.98 -16.24
C LEU A 34 6.00 -11.94 -15.92
N PHE A 35 6.26 -12.22 -14.64
CA PHE A 35 7.43 -12.98 -14.21
C PHE A 35 7.12 -14.40 -13.72
N TYR A 36 5.89 -14.66 -13.30
CA TYR A 36 5.44 -15.94 -12.77
C TYR A 36 4.07 -16.34 -13.35
N PRO A 37 3.92 -16.43 -14.68
CA PRO A 37 2.64 -16.77 -15.30
C PRO A 37 2.11 -18.10 -14.78
N GLY A 38 0.84 -18.12 -14.37
CA GLY A 38 0.15 -19.31 -13.87
C GLY A 38 0.52 -19.76 -12.45
N ILE A 39 1.35 -19.00 -11.72
CA ILE A 39 1.68 -19.28 -10.32
C ILE A 39 0.92 -18.32 -9.42
N HIS A 40 -0.10 -18.86 -8.76
CA HIS A 40 -0.90 -18.12 -7.79
C HIS A 40 -0.50 -18.43 -6.33
N SER A 41 0.40 -19.39 -6.11
CA SER A 41 0.92 -19.77 -4.79
C SER A 41 2.24 -19.09 -4.46
N LEU A 42 2.43 -18.69 -3.20
CA LEU A 42 3.68 -18.07 -2.73
C LEU A 42 4.87 -19.05 -2.71
N PHE A 43 4.59 -20.35 -2.70
CA PHE A 43 5.59 -21.41 -2.59
C PHE A 43 5.51 -22.41 -3.75
N PRO A 44 6.66 -22.94 -4.22
CA PRO A 44 8.02 -22.58 -3.79
C PRO A 44 8.46 -21.20 -4.29
N LEU A 45 9.20 -20.45 -3.45
CA LEU A 45 9.74 -19.14 -3.80
C LEU A 45 10.66 -19.29 -5.01
N LYS A 46 10.24 -18.76 -6.16
CA LYS A 46 11.08 -18.76 -7.35
C LYS A 46 12.12 -17.65 -7.26
N PRO A 47 13.36 -17.90 -7.71
CA PRO A 47 14.39 -16.87 -7.74
C PRO A 47 13.98 -15.76 -8.71
N MET A 48 13.88 -14.54 -8.19
CA MET A 48 13.61 -13.34 -8.96
C MET A 48 14.92 -12.82 -9.58
N SER A 49 14.86 -12.23 -10.78
CA SER A 49 16.05 -11.61 -11.36
C SER A 49 16.56 -10.47 -10.46
N PRO A 50 17.89 -10.26 -10.32
CA PRO A 50 18.43 -9.21 -9.46
C PRO A 50 17.96 -7.79 -9.83
N HIS A 51 17.59 -7.56 -11.09
CA HIS A 51 17.04 -6.28 -11.52
C HIS A 51 15.63 -6.05 -10.94
N ILE A 52 14.74 -7.03 -11.10
CA ILE A 52 13.34 -6.91 -10.62
C ILE A 52 13.32 -6.85 -9.10
N TYR A 53 14.17 -7.64 -8.42
CA TYR A 53 14.28 -7.58 -6.96
C TYR A 53 14.65 -6.17 -6.48
N ARG A 54 15.61 -5.50 -7.14
CA ARG A 54 15.94 -4.10 -6.81
C ARG A 54 14.76 -3.16 -7.07
N THR A 55 14.02 -3.37 -8.16
CA THR A 55 12.80 -2.60 -8.44
C THR A 55 11.76 -2.77 -7.34
N GLU A 56 11.55 -3.99 -6.81
CA GLU A 56 10.65 -4.23 -5.69
C GLU A 56 11.10 -3.52 -4.41
N VAL A 57 12.40 -3.57 -4.08
CA VAL A 57 12.95 -2.83 -2.94
C VAL A 57 12.72 -1.32 -3.10
N TYR A 58 12.96 -0.76 -4.28
CA TYR A 58 12.69 0.66 -4.52
C TYR A 58 11.20 1.01 -4.44
N ARG A 59 10.32 0.09 -4.88
CA ARG A 59 8.88 0.25 -4.78
C ARG A 59 8.43 0.27 -3.32
N GLU A 60 8.93 -0.65 -2.48
CA GLU A 60 8.62 -0.68 -1.04
C GLU A 60 9.11 0.59 -0.33
N ILE A 61 10.34 1.05 -0.64
CA ILE A 61 10.86 2.32 -0.12
C ILE A 61 9.95 3.48 -0.54
N ALA A 62 9.54 3.52 -1.82
CA ALA A 62 8.65 4.55 -2.33
C ALA A 62 7.29 4.53 -1.63
N THR A 63 6.73 3.36 -1.32
CA THR A 63 5.49 3.22 -0.54
C THR A 63 5.66 3.84 0.85
N ILE A 64 6.74 3.51 1.59
CA ILE A 64 6.96 4.08 2.93
C ILE A 64 7.15 5.60 2.89
N VAL A 65 7.91 6.11 1.91
CA VAL A 65 8.10 7.55 1.71
C VAL A 65 6.78 8.24 1.38
N PHE A 66 5.97 7.67 0.48
CA PHE A 66 4.66 8.18 0.13
C PHE A 66 3.71 8.24 1.34
N LEU A 67 3.60 7.15 2.09
CA LEU A 67 2.74 7.09 3.29
C LEU A 67 3.20 8.10 4.34
N SER A 68 4.51 8.25 4.55
CA SER A 68 5.09 9.25 5.45
C SER A 68 4.77 10.67 5.00
N GLY A 69 4.93 10.97 3.72
CA GLY A 69 4.63 12.28 3.12
C GLY A 69 3.14 12.62 3.17
N ALA A 70 2.27 11.66 2.84
CA ALA A 70 0.82 11.82 2.94
C ALA A 70 0.38 12.08 4.39
N SER A 71 0.96 11.35 5.34
CA SER A 71 0.67 11.53 6.77
C SER A 71 1.11 12.90 7.26
N PHE A 72 2.27 13.38 6.80
CA PHE A 72 2.73 14.74 7.07
C PHE A 72 1.80 15.79 6.49
N ALA A 73 1.35 15.62 5.24
CA ALA A 73 0.46 16.57 4.54
C ALA A 73 -0.95 16.64 5.15
N ILE A 74 -1.47 15.51 5.66
CA ILE A 74 -2.79 15.43 6.30
C ILE A 74 -2.73 15.99 7.74
N SER A 75 -1.59 15.83 8.42
CA SER A 75 -1.41 16.27 9.80
C SER A 75 -1.48 17.79 9.95
N ARG A 76 -2.12 18.27 11.02
CA ARG A 76 -2.09 19.70 11.38
C ARG A 76 -0.92 20.03 12.31
N LYS A 77 -0.44 19.05 13.08
CA LYS A 77 0.69 19.18 14.00
C LYS A 77 1.68 18.03 13.78
N LEU A 78 2.97 18.28 13.98
CA LEU A 78 4.01 17.24 13.88
C LEU A 78 3.77 16.04 14.81
N ARG A 79 3.14 16.27 15.96
CA ARG A 79 2.78 15.20 16.92
C ARG A 79 1.69 14.27 16.40
N GLU A 80 0.88 14.69 15.42
CA GLU A 80 -0.20 13.89 14.84
C GLU A 80 0.33 12.94 13.74
N VAL A 81 1.47 13.27 13.11
CA VAL A 81 2.08 12.51 12.01
C VAL A 81 2.22 11.02 12.28
N PRO A 82 2.81 10.56 13.40
CA PRO A 82 2.96 9.12 13.64
C PRO A 82 1.61 8.40 13.78
N PHE A 83 0.59 9.05 14.33
CA PHE A 83 -0.75 8.46 14.47
C PHE A 83 -1.48 8.37 13.13
N ILE A 84 -1.40 9.42 12.32
CA ILE A 84 -1.96 9.43 10.97
C ILE A 84 -1.24 8.41 10.10
N PHE A 85 0.08 8.29 10.22
CA PHE A 85 0.87 7.28 9.52
C PHE A 85 0.41 5.86 9.82
N ILE A 86 0.28 5.49 11.10
CA ILE A 86 -0.15 4.14 11.46
C ILE A 86 -1.57 3.86 10.92
N LEU A 87 -2.47 4.82 11.00
CA LEU A 87 -3.83 4.65 10.49
C LEU A 87 -3.86 4.52 8.96
N LEU A 88 -3.12 5.36 8.26
CA LEU A 88 -3.00 5.34 6.80
C LEU A 88 -2.33 4.04 6.34
N PHE A 89 -1.26 3.61 7.01
CA PHE A 89 -0.55 2.37 6.76
C PHE A 89 -1.50 1.16 6.95
N GLY A 90 -2.26 1.11 8.04
CA GLY A 90 -3.22 0.03 8.27
C GLY A 90 -4.32 -0.04 7.21
N ILE A 91 -4.87 1.11 6.80
CA ILE A 91 -5.89 1.15 5.74
C ILE A 91 -5.30 0.71 4.40
N TRP A 92 -4.12 1.20 4.04
CA TRP A 92 -3.41 0.79 2.83
C TRP A 92 -3.18 -0.73 2.83
N ASP A 93 -2.67 -1.31 3.91
CA ASP A 93 -2.33 -2.73 4.00
C ASP A 93 -3.57 -3.64 3.87
N ILE A 94 -4.62 -3.33 4.63
CA ILE A 94 -5.90 -4.06 4.55
C ILE A 94 -6.47 -3.97 3.13
N THR A 95 -6.43 -2.79 2.54
CA THR A 95 -7.00 -2.55 1.21
C THR A 95 -6.19 -3.23 0.11
N TYR A 96 -4.86 -3.24 0.23
CA TYR A 96 -3.95 -3.98 -0.63
C TYR A 96 -4.31 -5.47 -0.67
N TYR A 97 -4.46 -6.11 0.50
CA TYR A 97 -4.86 -7.53 0.57
C TYR A 97 -6.29 -7.77 0.08
N LEU A 98 -7.22 -6.87 0.38
CA LEU A 98 -8.58 -6.95 -0.14
C LEU A 98 -8.59 -6.98 -1.67
N PHE A 99 -7.85 -6.08 -2.32
CA PHE A 99 -7.80 -6.04 -3.78
C PHE A 99 -7.02 -7.21 -4.38
N LEU A 100 -5.94 -7.68 -3.75
CA LEU A 100 -5.31 -8.93 -4.17
C LEU A 100 -6.29 -10.13 -4.10
N LYS A 101 -7.14 -10.16 -3.07
CA LYS A 101 -8.16 -11.20 -2.94
C LYS A 101 -9.20 -11.10 -4.05
N LEU A 102 -9.61 -9.89 -4.42
CA LEU A 102 -10.58 -9.68 -5.50
C LEU A 102 -10.00 -9.96 -6.90
N LEU A 103 -8.74 -9.57 -7.15
CA LEU A 103 -8.13 -9.67 -8.48
C LEU A 103 -7.58 -11.06 -8.79
N ILE A 104 -6.93 -11.70 -7.82
CA ILE A 104 -6.21 -12.98 -8.04
C ILE A 104 -6.49 -14.02 -6.96
N ASN A 105 -7.52 -13.82 -6.13
CA ASN A 105 -7.89 -14.71 -5.02
C ASN A 105 -6.78 -14.96 -3.98
N TRP A 106 -5.82 -14.03 -3.86
CA TRP A 106 -4.72 -14.11 -2.91
C TRP A 106 -5.00 -13.28 -1.64
N PRO A 107 -4.75 -13.77 -0.41
CA PRO A 107 -4.27 -15.11 -0.06
C PRO A 107 -5.39 -16.16 -0.14
N SER A 108 -5.06 -17.36 -0.63
CA SER A 108 -5.96 -18.53 -0.72
C SER A 108 -5.59 -19.58 0.30
#